data_AF-A0A7S4VEL4-F1
#
_entry.id   AF-A0A7S4VEL4-F1
#
_cell.length_a   1.000
_cell.length_b   1.000
_cell.length_c   1.000
_cell.angle_alpha   90.00
_cell.angle_beta   90.00
_cell.angle_gamma   90.00
#
_symmetry.space_group_name_H-M   'P 1'
#
loop_
_entity.id
_entity.type
_entity.pdbx_description
1 polymer ?
#
loop_
_entity_poly.entity_id
_entity_poly.type
_entity_poly.pdbx_seq_one_letter_code
_entity_poly.pdbx_strand_id
1 'polypeptide(L)'
;EGAAFAVAMFGLARAGFVALPLNPHDPVARLRAILEDAEAQAAVVHGEAQDLREAFPELRFVQAFGRCAGEAALKAREEELCYLVYTSGSTGKPKGVAVEHRHLRLYCDALNARTCLER
;
A
#
# COMPACT_ATOMS: atom_id res chain seq x y z
N GLU A 1 -14.73 -5.96 -3.24
CA GLU A 1 -13.82 -4.96 -2.64
C GLU A 1 -12.40 -5.48 -2.45
N GLY A 2 -12.20 -6.64 -1.80
CA GLY A 2 -10.84 -7.17 -1.53
C GLY A 2 -9.94 -7.40 -2.76
N ALA A 3 -10.50 -7.83 -3.90
CA ALA A 3 -9.71 -8.03 -5.12
C ALA A 3 -9.09 -6.72 -5.67
N ALA A 4 -9.85 -5.62 -5.64
CA ALA A 4 -9.34 -4.32 -6.11
C ALA A 4 -8.21 -3.81 -5.22
N PHE A 5 -8.33 -4.00 -3.90
CA PHE A 5 -7.28 -3.69 -2.94
C PHE A 5 -6.00 -4.50 -3.20
N ALA A 6 -6.12 -5.82 -3.36
CA ALA A 6 -4.98 -6.68 -3.66
C ALA A 6 -4.30 -6.28 -4.99
N VAL A 7 -5.08 -6.01 -6.03
CA VAL A 7 -4.56 -5.55 -7.32
C VAL A 7 -3.83 -4.22 -7.19
N ALA A 8 -4.36 -3.26 -6.42
CA ALA A 8 -3.69 -1.98 -6.17
C ALA A 8 -2.36 -2.16 -5.41
N MET A 9 -2.35 -2.96 -4.33
CA MET A 9 -1.15 -3.26 -3.56
C MET A 9 -0.05 -3.86 -4.45
N PHE A 10 -0.37 -4.91 -5.22
CA PHE A 10 0.60 -5.55 -6.11
C PHE A 10 1.00 -4.66 -7.30
N GLY A 11 0.07 -3.87 -7.83
CA GLY A 11 0.33 -2.93 -8.92
C GLY A 11 1.34 -1.85 -8.51
N LEU A 12 1.17 -1.26 -7.33
CA LEU A 12 2.10 -0.28 -6.76
C LEU A 12 3.47 -0.90 -6.51
N ALA A 13 3.51 -2.04 -5.80
CA ALA A 13 4.74 -2.74 -5.51
C ALA A 13 5.51 -3.12 -6.79
N ARG A 14 4.81 -3.63 -7.83
CA ARG A 14 5.44 -4.00 -9.10
C ARG A 14 6.00 -2.79 -9.87
N ALA A 15 5.33 -1.64 -9.74
CA ALA A 15 5.74 -0.38 -10.34
C ALA A 15 6.90 0.31 -9.59
N GLY A 16 7.32 -0.20 -8.43
CA GLY A 16 8.37 0.39 -7.60
C GLY A 16 7.88 1.48 -6.66
N PHE A 17 6.57 1.56 -6.40
CA PHE A 17 6.00 2.45 -5.40
C PHE A 17 5.86 1.72 -4.06
N VAL A 18 5.99 2.49 -2.97
CA VAL A 18 5.70 2.01 -1.63
C VAL A 18 4.19 2.05 -1.39
N ALA A 19 3.56 0.91 -1.18
CA ALA A 19 2.14 0.85 -0.89
C ALA A 19 1.85 1.23 0.57
N LEU A 20 0.83 2.05 0.80
CA LEU A 20 0.39 2.46 2.13
C LEU A 20 -1.10 2.16 2.26
N PRO A 21 -1.48 0.95 2.74
CA PRO A 21 -2.89 0.60 2.90
C PRO A 21 -3.51 1.39 4.05
N LEU A 22 -4.54 2.17 3.75
CA LEU A 22 -5.29 2.97 4.71
C LEU A 22 -6.78 2.64 4.63
N ASN A 23 -7.46 2.72 5.76
CA ASN A 23 -8.91 2.67 5.83
C ASN A 23 -9.46 4.08 5.55
N PRO A 24 -10.24 4.30 4.48
CA PRO A 24 -10.79 5.62 4.16
C PRO A 24 -11.75 6.16 5.23
N HIS A 25 -12.25 5.28 6.12
CA HIS A 25 -13.13 5.65 7.22
C HIS A 25 -12.39 5.98 8.53
N ASP A 26 -11.06 5.94 8.54
CA ASP A 26 -10.29 6.42 9.70
C ASP A 26 -10.47 7.94 9.86
N PRO A 27 -10.38 8.48 11.09
CA PRO A 27 -10.50 9.91 11.33
C PRO A 27 -9.52 10.73 10.47
N VAL A 28 -9.99 11.83 9.87
CA VAL A 28 -9.18 12.70 8.99
C VAL A 28 -7.86 13.11 9.64
N ALA A 29 -7.87 13.43 10.94
CA ALA A 29 -6.66 13.80 11.67
C ALA A 29 -5.63 12.66 11.73
N ARG A 30 -6.09 11.40 11.85
CA ARG A 30 -5.22 10.22 11.83
C ARG A 30 -4.66 10.00 10.43
N LEU A 31 -5.49 10.06 9.40
CA LEU A 31 -5.06 9.93 8.01
C LEU A 31 -4.02 11.00 7.66
N ARG A 32 -4.26 12.27 8.04
CA ARG A 32 -3.31 13.37 7.84
C ARG A 32 -1.95 13.08 8.47
N ALA A 33 -1.93 12.70 9.75
CA ALA A 33 -0.69 12.38 10.45
C ALA A 33 0.11 11.25 9.78
N ILE A 34 -0.59 10.24 9.24
CA ILE A 34 0.06 9.13 8.52
C ILE A 34 0.58 9.57 7.15
N LEU A 35 -0.22 10.32 6.38
CA LEU A 35 0.14 10.78 5.04
C LEU A 35 1.32 11.76 5.08
N GLU A 36 1.37 12.63 6.09
CA GLU A 36 2.48 13.55 6.33
C GLU A 36 3.77 12.81 6.73
N ASP A 37 3.68 11.86 7.66
CA ASP A 37 4.85 11.07 8.10
C ASP A 37 5.40 10.17 6.98
N ALA A 38 4.53 9.66 6.12
CA ALA A 38 4.90 8.83 4.97
C ALA A 38 5.30 9.63 3.72
N GLU A 39 5.23 10.96 3.76
CA GLU A 39 5.43 11.84 2.60
C GLU A 39 4.62 11.41 1.35
N ALA A 40 3.36 11.01 1.58
CA ALA A 40 2.52 10.42 0.55
C ALA A 40 2.25 11.39 -0.61
N GLN A 41 2.44 10.92 -1.85
CA GLN A 41 2.31 11.75 -3.06
C GLN A 41 0.98 11.52 -3.82
N ALA A 42 0.41 10.34 -3.68
CA ALA A 42 -0.77 9.93 -4.43
C ALA A 42 -1.64 8.96 -3.62
N ALA A 43 -2.96 9.02 -3.86
CA ALA A 43 -3.93 8.09 -3.32
C ALA A 43 -4.55 7.27 -4.46
N VAL A 44 -4.42 5.94 -4.38
CA VAL A 44 -5.13 5.02 -5.27
C VAL A 44 -6.45 4.65 -4.62
N VAL A 45 -7.57 5.01 -5.25
CA VAL A 45 -8.92 4.82 -4.70
C VAL A 45 -9.79 4.01 -5.63
N HIS A 46 -10.74 3.26 -5.08
CA HIS A 46 -11.73 2.48 -5.82
C HIS A 46 -13.13 2.88 -5.35
N GLY A 47 -13.98 3.33 -6.27
CA GLY A 47 -15.27 3.97 -5.97
C GLY A 47 -15.19 5.48 -5.79
N GLU A 48 -16.21 6.05 -5.15
CA GLU A 48 -16.32 7.47 -4.81
C GLU A 48 -15.29 7.86 -3.73
N ALA A 49 -14.67 9.03 -3.91
CA ALA A 49 -13.65 9.54 -2.99
C ALA A 49 -13.69 11.07 -2.85
N GLN A 50 -14.87 11.68 -3.06
CA GLN A 50 -15.02 13.14 -3.04
C GLN A 50 -14.62 13.72 -1.69
N ASP A 51 -15.14 13.17 -0.58
CA ASP A 51 -14.80 13.63 0.77
C ASP A 51 -13.29 13.57 1.06
N LEU A 52 -12.62 12.53 0.58
CA LEU A 52 -11.16 12.39 0.72
C LEU A 52 -10.42 13.41 -0.15
N ARG A 53 -10.89 13.69 -1.36
CA ARG A 53 -10.31 14.72 -2.24
C ARG A 53 -10.45 16.11 -1.64
N GLU A 54 -11.58 16.39 -0.99
CA GLU A 54 -11.81 17.64 -0.27
C GLU A 54 -10.96 17.75 1.00
N ALA A 55 -10.77 16.65 1.73
CA ALA A 55 -9.94 16.61 2.93
C ALA A 55 -8.42 16.68 2.63
N PHE A 56 -7.98 16.16 1.48
CA PHE A 56 -6.57 16.05 1.10
C PHE A 56 -6.30 16.59 -0.32
N PRO A 57 -6.58 17.88 -0.61
CA PRO A 57 -6.43 18.46 -1.95
C PRO A 57 -4.99 18.42 -2.49
N GLU A 58 -4.00 18.25 -1.62
CA GLU A 58 -2.58 18.10 -1.93
C GLU A 58 -2.22 16.76 -2.58
N LEU A 59 -3.03 15.70 -2.39
CA LEU A 59 -2.75 14.37 -2.92
C LEU A 59 -3.21 14.23 -4.37
N ARG A 60 -2.40 13.54 -5.19
CA ARG A 60 -2.85 13.09 -6.50
C ARG A 60 -3.76 11.88 -6.36
N PHE A 61 -5.05 12.03 -6.66
CA PHE A 61 -5.98 10.90 -6.67
C PHE A 61 -5.98 10.16 -8.01
N VAL A 62 -5.74 8.85 -7.94
CA VAL A 62 -5.75 7.93 -9.07
C VAL A 62 -6.84 6.90 -8.83
N GLN A 63 -7.72 6.72 -9.81
CA GLN A 63 -8.76 5.72 -9.70
C GLN A 63 -8.22 4.35 -10.11
N ALA A 64 -8.41 3.35 -9.26
CA ALA A 64 -8.03 1.97 -9.51
C ALA A 64 -8.92 1.40 -10.63
N PHE A 65 -8.40 1.40 -11.87
CA PHE A 65 -9.08 0.85 -13.03
C PHE A 65 -8.21 -0.10 -13.82
N GLY A 66 -8.88 -1.06 -14.48
CA GLY A 66 -8.38 -1.73 -15.68
C GLY A 66 -7.70 -3.08 -15.46
N ARG A 67 -7.71 -3.89 -16.52
CA ARG A 67 -6.78 -5.00 -16.70
C ARG A 67 -5.53 -4.46 -17.39
N CYS A 68 -4.36 -4.80 -16.87
CA CYS A 68 -3.12 -4.59 -17.61
C CYS A 68 -3.05 -5.62 -18.73
N ALA A 69 -2.99 -5.17 -19.98
CA ALA A 69 -2.76 -6.04 -21.13
C ALA A 69 -1.24 -6.24 -21.29
N GLY A 70 -0.68 -7.22 -20.56
CA GLY A 70 0.72 -7.62 -20.70
C GLY A 70 1.48 -7.79 -19.38
N GLU A 71 2.65 -8.42 -19.46
CA GLU A 71 3.59 -8.48 -18.35
C GLU A 71 4.33 -7.15 -18.22
N ALA A 72 3.99 -6.35 -17.22
CA ALA A 72 4.80 -5.19 -16.85
C ALA A 72 6.12 -5.67 -16.25
N ALA A 73 7.28 -5.15 -16.67
CA ALA A 73 8.54 -5.48 -16.01
C ALA A 73 8.48 -5.11 -14.52
N LEU A 74 8.97 -6.00 -13.64
CA LEU A 74 9.16 -5.67 -12.23
C LEU A 74 10.22 -4.58 -12.15
N LYS A 75 9.86 -3.40 -11.64
CA LYS A 75 10.79 -2.28 -11.50
C LYS A 75 11.48 -2.23 -10.14
N ALA A 76 10.87 -2.84 -9.12
CA ALA A 76 11.35 -2.77 -7.75
C ALA A 76 12.56 -3.68 -7.50
N ARG A 77 13.50 -3.18 -6.68
CA ARG A 77 14.64 -3.95 -6.15
C ARG A 77 14.28 -4.59 -4.82
N GLU A 78 14.98 -5.66 -4.45
CA GLU A 78 14.67 -6.44 -3.24
C GLU A 78 14.82 -5.62 -1.95
N GLU A 79 15.74 -4.64 -1.92
CA GLU A 79 16.02 -3.77 -0.78
C GLU A 79 15.14 -2.51 -0.73
N GLU A 80 14.32 -2.28 -1.76
CA GLU A 80 13.39 -1.16 -1.77
C GLU A 80 12.16 -1.46 -0.91
N LEU A 81 11.58 -0.41 -0.33
CA LEU A 81 10.34 -0.52 0.42
C LEU A 81 9.20 -0.98 -0.50
N CYS A 82 8.52 -2.04 -0.09
CA CYS A 82 7.34 -2.58 -0.75
C CYS A 82 6.08 -1.92 -0.18
N TYR A 83 5.97 -1.86 1.15
CA TYR A 83 4.83 -1.21 1.80
C TYR A 83 5.15 -0.69 3.21
N LEU A 84 4.30 0.23 3.68
CA LEU A 84 4.28 0.77 5.04
C LEU A 84 2.95 0.42 5.71
N VAL A 85 2.98 -0.13 6.93
CA VAL A 85 1.77 -0.30 7.74
C VAL A 85 1.88 0.53 9.01
N TYR A 86 0.87 1.37 9.28
CA TYR A 86 0.84 2.20 10.47
C TYR A 86 0.08 1.53 11.61
N THR A 87 0.71 1.55 12.79
CA THR A 87 0.12 0.99 14.02
C THR A 87 -0.20 2.10 15.01
N SER A 88 -1.09 1.83 15.99
CA SER A 88 -1.32 2.74 17.11
C SER A 88 -0.05 2.80 17.98
N GLY A 89 0.67 3.92 17.92
CA GLY A 89 1.81 4.15 18.80
C GLY A 89 1.36 4.37 20.24
N SER A 90 2.13 3.87 21.21
CA SER A 90 1.90 4.10 22.65
C SER A 90 1.93 5.59 23.04
N THR A 91 2.55 6.43 22.22
CA THR A 91 2.65 7.89 22.38
C THR A 91 1.52 8.65 21.68
N GLY A 92 0.48 7.96 21.21
CA GLY A 92 -0.66 8.53 20.46
C GLY A 92 -0.36 8.86 18.99
N LYS A 93 0.91 9.05 18.63
CA LYS A 93 1.34 9.23 17.24
C LYS A 93 1.44 7.88 16.52
N PRO A 94 0.83 7.71 15.32
CA PRO A 94 1.01 6.53 14.50
C PRO A 94 2.50 6.26 14.20
N LYS A 95 2.89 4.99 14.11
CA LYS A 95 4.26 4.58 13.73
C LYS A 95 4.22 3.68 12.51
N GLY A 96 4.96 4.05 11.46
CA GLY A 96 5.10 3.27 10.24
C GLY A 96 6.05 2.08 10.43
N VAL A 97 5.58 0.89 10.07
CA VAL A 97 6.40 -0.32 9.94
C VAL A 97 6.77 -0.47 8.47
N ALA A 98 8.05 -0.30 8.16
CA ALA A 98 8.59 -0.38 6.81
C ALA A 98 8.93 -1.82 6.42
N VAL A 99 8.39 -2.28 5.29
CA VAL A 99 8.60 -3.63 4.79
C VAL A 99 9.18 -3.57 3.39
N GLU A 100 10.40 -4.07 3.22
CA GLU A 100 11.06 -4.24 1.94
C GLU A 100 10.55 -5.46 1.15
N HIS A 101 10.78 -5.45 -0.16
CA HIS A 101 10.43 -6.58 -1.03
C HIS A 101 11.05 -7.90 -0.57
N ARG A 102 12.31 -7.90 -0.12
CA ARG A 102 13.00 -9.10 0.39
C ARG A 102 12.31 -9.72 1.60
N HIS A 103 11.74 -8.92 2.50
CA HIS A 103 11.08 -9.43 3.70
C HIS A 103 9.84 -10.24 3.33
N LEU A 104 9.06 -9.76 2.34
CA LEU A 104 7.89 -10.47 1.85
C LEU A 104 8.28 -11.75 1.10
N ARG A 105 9.31 -11.68 0.24
CA ARG A 105 9.84 -12.86 -0.47
C ARG A 105 10.25 -13.95 0.52
N LEU A 106 11.07 -13.61 1.51
CA LEU A 106 11.55 -14.57 2.52
C LEU A 106 10.40 -15.17 3.33
N TYR A 107 9.37 -14.38 3.65
CA TYR A 107 8.18 -14.87 4.33
C TYR A 107 7.40 -15.87 3.46
N CYS A 108 7.20 -15.57 2.18
CA CYS A 108 6.56 -16.48 1.22
C CYS A 108 7.35 -17.79 1.04
N ASP A 109 8.67 -17.71 0.86
CA ASP A 109 9.54 -18.89 0.74
C ASP A 109 9.42 -19.80 1.98
N ALA A 110 9.44 -19.18 3.17
CA ALA A 110 9.29 -19.91 4.43
C ALA A 110 7.89 -20.52 4.61
N LEU A 111 6.84 -19.83 4.16
CA LEU A 111 5.48 -20.37 4.18
C LEU A 111 5.34 -21.56 3.23
N ASN A 112 5.80 -21.44 1.99
CA ASN A 112 5.71 -22.50 0.98
C ASN A 112 6.42 -23.77 1.46
N ALA A 113 7.61 -23.61 2.04
CA ALA A 113 8.37 -24.72 2.63
C ALA A 113 7.64 -25.42 3.79
N ARG A 114 6.77 -24.73 4.53
CA ARG A 114 6.07 -25.26 5.71
C ARG A 114 4.67 -25.81 5.42
N THR A 115 4.01 -25.33 4.37
CA THR A 115 2.56 -25.52 4.18
C THR A 115 2.19 -26.42 3.00
N CYS A 116 3.17 -26.90 2.21
CA CYS A 116 2.92 -27.65 0.98
C CYS A 116 1.95 -26.93 0.01
N LEU A 117 1.81 -25.59 0.09
CA LEU A 117 0.93 -24.79 -0.77
C LEU A 117 1.33 -24.83 -2.26
N GLU A 118 2.49 -25.41 -2.59
CA GLU A 118 2.96 -25.66 -3.95
C GLU A 118 2.73 -27.13 -4.41
N ARG A 119 1.76 -27.85 -3.84
CA ARG A 119 1.30 -29.16 -4.38
C ARG A 119 -0.10 -29.08 -4.97
#